data_AF-A0A0C3PT87-F1
#
_entry.id   AF-A0A0C3PT87-F1
#
_cell.length_a   1.000
_cell.length_b   1.000
_cell.length_c   1.000
_cell.angle_alpha   90.00
_cell.angle_beta   90.00
_cell.angle_gamma   90.00
#
_symmetry.space_group_name_H-M   'P 1'
#
loop_
_entity.id
_entity.type
_entity.pdbx_description
1 polymer ?
#
loop_
_entity_poly.entity_id
_entity_poly.type
_entity_poly.pdbx_seq_one_letter_code
_entity_poly.pdbx_strand_id
1 'polypeptide(L)'
;KLFRECSPEIIFEISSEDSLNARHLRPFLDTVMSEGAIGISASYRRHCQLGAIAFSSPSRALVVQLASGDLTLGSNCSKRNRVIRGRNLLKKQILCNANYQKYAFQMDRIVVALYLDMALRIDSAIDMLSVSPLDDRRSPQALMNAMGGESTLHQSNVKALFFSNQSRPASNSDLVQQAWAACQAAILPHMAVRFHALRRIRTNIIPDEHMSALSKICRDGELLDSLKPLSVKNDVMPDITVKMGNLTLTCRRYPTRIRRSTHHQSIQIETRKGVKVQGRAIHVRGREAQIGIRGSFRGDEVKSVRTIGKPALTCAEVSRELVILATLKGESTLLSHPFFKAVWLPNDSIRWPKSGDTKPKIPIHCPGLGINISQERAIEKILSASDADRLVLIQGPPGTGKTTVITAAVTSILS
;
A
#
# COMPACT_ATOMS: atom_id res chain seq x y z
N LYS A 1 -14.18 19.08 -14.57
CA LYS A 1 -13.07 18.98 -15.55
C LYS A 1 -11.76 18.80 -14.79
N LEU A 2 -11.03 17.72 -15.04
CA LEU A 2 -9.79 17.40 -14.31
C LEU A 2 -8.58 18.11 -14.94
N PHE A 3 -8.44 17.98 -16.25
CA PHE A 3 -7.46 18.69 -17.08
C PHE A 3 -8.08 20.00 -17.58
N ARG A 4 -7.25 21.03 -17.74
CA ARG A 4 -7.70 22.37 -18.17
C ARG A 4 -8.08 22.42 -19.65
N GLU A 5 -7.33 21.72 -20.50
CA GLU A 5 -7.44 21.83 -21.96
C GLU A 5 -8.26 20.68 -22.61
N CYS A 6 -8.38 19.53 -21.94
CA CYS A 6 -9.15 18.39 -22.44
C CYS A 6 -10.15 17.89 -21.40
N SER A 7 -11.43 17.83 -21.74
CA SER A 7 -12.43 17.07 -20.98
C SER A 7 -13.60 16.72 -21.90
N PRO A 8 -13.39 15.89 -22.93
CA PRO A 8 -14.52 15.27 -23.62
C PRO A 8 -15.34 14.45 -22.62
N GLU A 9 -16.64 14.36 -22.87
CA GLU A 9 -17.50 13.45 -22.12
C GLU A 9 -17.11 12.01 -22.45
N ILE A 10 -16.71 11.25 -21.42
CA ILE A 10 -16.27 9.85 -21.60
C ILE A 10 -17.49 8.96 -21.51
N ILE A 11 -17.77 8.25 -22.60
CA ILE A 11 -18.83 7.25 -22.62
C ILE A 11 -18.27 5.96 -22.05
N PHE A 12 -18.91 5.41 -21.02
CA PHE A 12 -18.47 4.16 -20.43
C PHE A 12 -19.55 3.09 -20.40
N GLU A 13 -19.12 1.85 -20.58
CA GLU A 13 -19.96 0.65 -20.46
C GLU A 13 -19.62 -0.08 -19.17
N ILE A 14 -20.63 -0.67 -18.53
CA ILE A 14 -20.46 -1.53 -17.36
C ILE A 14 -20.81 -2.96 -17.76
N SER A 15 -19.90 -3.89 -17.52
CA SER A 15 -20.12 -5.32 -17.71
C SER A 15 -19.81 -6.05 -16.42
N SER A 16 -20.54 -7.10 -16.10
CA SER A 16 -20.11 -8.07 -15.09
C SER A 16 -19.09 -9.05 -15.70
N GLU A 17 -18.23 -9.65 -14.87
CA GLU A 17 -17.23 -10.60 -15.34
C GLU A 17 -17.82 -11.85 -16.04
N ASP A 18 -19.04 -12.26 -15.67
CA ASP A 18 -19.75 -13.43 -16.24
C ASP A 18 -20.57 -13.10 -17.50
N SER A 19 -20.81 -11.81 -17.79
CA SER A 19 -21.42 -11.37 -19.05
C SER A 19 -20.39 -10.90 -20.07
N LEU A 20 -19.14 -10.71 -19.64
CA LEU A 20 -18.08 -10.15 -20.45
C LEU A 20 -17.78 -11.03 -21.68
N ASN A 21 -17.85 -10.41 -22.86
CA ASN A 21 -17.56 -11.05 -24.12
C ASN A 21 -17.00 -10.02 -25.12
N ALA A 22 -16.58 -10.48 -26.31
CA ALA A 22 -15.90 -9.63 -27.29
C ALA A 22 -16.71 -8.41 -27.74
N ARG A 23 -18.05 -8.45 -27.68
CA ARG A 23 -18.91 -7.33 -28.07
C ARG A 23 -18.81 -6.13 -27.11
N HIS A 24 -18.45 -6.38 -25.85
CA HIS A 24 -18.24 -5.32 -24.86
C HIS A 24 -16.81 -4.73 -24.98
N LEU A 25 -15.83 -5.56 -25.38
CA LEU A 25 -14.43 -5.11 -25.50
C LEU A 25 -14.17 -4.37 -26.81
N ARG A 26 -14.68 -4.84 -27.95
CA ARG A 26 -14.40 -4.24 -29.27
C ARG A 26 -14.68 -2.73 -29.31
N PRO A 27 -15.88 -2.23 -28.92
CA PRO A 27 -16.17 -0.81 -29.04
C PRO A 27 -15.27 0.08 -28.19
N PHE A 28 -14.70 -0.49 -27.11
CA PHE A 28 -13.67 0.14 -26.30
C PHE A 28 -12.29 0.07 -26.98
N LEU A 29 -11.86 -1.12 -27.41
CA LEU A 29 -10.55 -1.35 -28.03
C LEU A 29 -10.37 -0.57 -29.34
N ASP A 30 -11.43 -0.40 -30.12
CA ASP A 30 -11.44 0.38 -31.36
C ASP A 30 -11.14 1.88 -31.14
N THR A 31 -11.24 2.35 -29.89
CA THR A 31 -10.93 3.73 -29.50
C THR A 31 -9.57 3.88 -28.85
N VAL A 32 -8.82 2.79 -28.67
CA VAL A 32 -7.43 2.85 -28.20
C VAL A 32 -6.58 3.38 -29.35
N MET A 33 -5.83 4.45 -29.08
CA MET A 33 -4.99 5.09 -30.11
C MET A 33 -3.86 4.17 -30.58
N SER A 34 -3.19 4.55 -31.67
CA SER A 34 -2.05 3.85 -32.25
C SER A 34 -0.90 3.58 -31.27
N GLU A 35 -0.72 4.45 -30.27
CA GLU A 35 0.28 4.35 -29.22
C GLU A 35 -0.04 3.26 -28.19
N GLY A 36 -1.26 2.72 -28.23
CA GLY A 36 -1.67 1.57 -27.41
C GLY A 36 -1.85 1.89 -25.92
N ALA A 37 -2.05 3.16 -25.54
CA ALA A 37 -2.17 3.56 -24.15
C ALA A 37 -3.56 3.23 -23.57
N ILE A 38 -3.60 2.39 -22.54
CA ILE A 38 -4.80 2.06 -21.76
C ILE A 38 -4.60 2.50 -20.32
N GLY A 39 -5.45 3.40 -19.84
CA GLY A 39 -5.49 3.76 -18.44
C GLY A 39 -6.28 2.74 -17.61
N ILE A 40 -5.83 2.45 -16.39
CA ILE A 40 -6.43 1.46 -15.50
C ILE A 40 -6.66 2.08 -14.12
N SER A 41 -7.80 1.79 -13.53
CA SER A 41 -8.10 2.04 -12.12
C SER A 41 -8.87 0.87 -11.52
N ALA A 42 -8.87 0.76 -10.20
CA ALA A 42 -9.54 -0.31 -9.48
C ALA A 42 -10.33 0.23 -8.27
N SER A 43 -11.49 -0.36 -8.01
CA SER A 43 -12.21 -0.18 -6.76
C SER A 43 -12.07 -1.45 -5.92
N TYR A 44 -12.09 -1.27 -4.60
CA TYR A 44 -11.85 -2.34 -3.64
C TYR A 44 -13.03 -2.43 -2.66
N ARG A 45 -13.41 -3.65 -2.31
CA ARG A 45 -14.43 -3.99 -1.32
C ARG A 45 -13.81 -4.12 0.06
N ARG A 46 -14.59 -4.64 1.02
CA ARG A 46 -14.09 -5.05 2.34
C ARG A 46 -12.90 -5.99 2.19
N HIS A 47 -12.00 -5.95 3.16
CA HIS A 47 -10.76 -6.74 3.16
C HIS A 47 -9.84 -6.46 1.95
N CYS A 48 -9.96 -5.30 1.31
CA CYS A 48 -9.15 -4.88 0.18
C CYS A 48 -9.25 -5.81 -1.06
N GLN A 49 -10.35 -6.56 -1.20
CA GLN A 49 -10.62 -7.39 -2.38
C GLN A 49 -11.03 -6.54 -3.58
N LEU A 50 -10.61 -6.92 -4.79
CA LEU A 50 -10.97 -6.23 -6.02
C LEU A 50 -12.49 -6.29 -6.26
N GLY A 51 -13.12 -5.11 -6.36
CA GLY A 51 -14.56 -4.98 -6.57
C GLY A 51 -14.94 -4.68 -8.01
N ALA A 52 -14.20 -3.77 -8.64
CA ALA A 52 -14.31 -3.44 -10.06
C ALA A 52 -12.95 -3.00 -10.60
N ILE A 53 -12.75 -3.18 -11.90
CA ILE A 53 -11.61 -2.63 -12.65
C ILE A 53 -12.16 -1.82 -13.82
N ALA A 54 -11.64 -0.61 -14.02
CA ALA A 54 -11.94 0.18 -15.21
C ALA A 54 -10.74 0.25 -16.12
N PHE A 55 -11.01 0.15 -17.41
CA PHE A 55 -10.07 0.40 -18.50
C PHE A 55 -10.56 1.62 -19.27
N SER A 56 -9.67 2.55 -19.60
CA SER A 56 -10.02 3.75 -20.36
C SER A 56 -9.07 3.95 -21.54
N SER A 57 -9.67 4.30 -22.67
CA SER A 57 -9.06 4.98 -23.79
C SER A 57 -9.31 6.48 -23.63
N PRO A 58 -8.89 7.33 -24.58
CA PRO A 58 -9.16 8.76 -24.50
C PRO A 58 -10.65 9.13 -24.55
N SER A 59 -11.49 8.34 -25.21
CA SER A 59 -12.90 8.66 -25.47
C SER A 59 -13.89 7.67 -24.87
N ARG A 60 -13.48 6.45 -24.52
CA ARG A 60 -14.35 5.43 -23.93
C ARG A 60 -13.72 4.70 -22.76
N ALA A 61 -14.57 4.17 -21.90
CA ALA A 61 -14.14 3.29 -20.82
C ALA A 61 -15.01 2.04 -20.70
N LEU A 62 -14.41 0.98 -20.15
CA LEU A 62 -15.07 -0.26 -19.82
C LEU A 62 -14.85 -0.54 -18.33
N VAL A 63 -15.94 -0.63 -17.57
CA VAL A 63 -15.92 -1.04 -16.17
C VAL A 63 -16.33 -2.50 -16.08
N VAL A 64 -15.44 -3.33 -15.55
CA VAL A 64 -15.73 -4.74 -15.27
C VAL A 64 -15.98 -4.92 -13.77
N GLN A 65 -17.21 -5.27 -13.41
CA GLN A 65 -17.60 -5.59 -12.05
C GLN A 65 -17.31 -7.06 -11.75
N LEU A 66 -16.63 -7.32 -10.64
CA LEU A 66 -16.31 -8.67 -10.21
C LEU A 66 -17.44 -9.27 -9.37
N ALA A 67 -17.69 -10.57 -9.49
CA ALA A 67 -18.64 -11.22 -8.60
C ALA A 67 -18.08 -11.21 -7.17
N SER A 68 -18.96 -10.96 -6.19
CA SER A 68 -18.62 -11.18 -4.78
C SER A 68 -18.72 -12.68 -4.51
N GLY A 69 -17.61 -13.36 -4.23
CA GLY A 69 -17.63 -14.73 -3.71
C GLY A 69 -16.59 -15.66 -4.33
N ASP A 70 -16.12 -16.59 -3.53
CA ASP A 70 -15.28 -17.69 -3.97
C ASP A 70 -16.05 -18.55 -5.00
N LEU A 71 -15.45 -18.76 -6.17
CA LEU A 71 -15.96 -19.70 -7.19
C LEU A 71 -15.84 -21.17 -6.74
N THR A 72 -15.45 -21.39 -5.49
CA THR A 72 -15.17 -22.68 -4.89
C THR A 72 -16.28 -23.04 -3.92
N LEU A 73 -17.06 -24.06 -4.31
CA LEU A 73 -18.12 -24.75 -3.57
C LEU A 73 -19.53 -24.10 -3.68
N GLY A 74 -20.31 -24.61 -4.65
CA GLY A 74 -21.75 -24.31 -4.79
C GLY A 74 -22.15 -23.47 -6.01
N SER A 75 -21.20 -22.85 -6.72
CA SER A 75 -21.53 -22.02 -7.89
C SER A 75 -21.95 -22.89 -9.09
N ASN A 76 -23.05 -22.52 -9.76
CA ASN A 76 -23.50 -23.11 -11.02
C ASN A 76 -22.33 -23.19 -12.03
N CYS A 77 -21.98 -24.41 -12.49
CA CYS A 77 -20.86 -24.68 -13.40
C CYS A 77 -20.87 -23.75 -14.63
N SER A 78 -22.06 -23.46 -15.16
CA SER A 78 -22.23 -22.53 -16.30
C SER A 78 -21.78 -21.09 -15.98
N LYS A 79 -22.00 -20.60 -14.75
CA LYS A 79 -21.56 -19.27 -14.32
C LYS A 79 -20.04 -19.24 -14.19
N ARG A 80 -19.45 -20.26 -13.57
CA ARG A 80 -17.99 -20.38 -13.44
C ARG A 80 -17.30 -20.40 -14.81
N ASN A 81 -17.82 -21.17 -15.76
CA ASN A 81 -17.28 -21.21 -17.13
C ASN A 81 -17.36 -19.86 -17.84
N ARG A 82 -18.45 -19.11 -17.65
CA ARG A 82 -18.58 -17.75 -18.17
C ARG A 82 -17.57 -16.78 -17.55
N VAL A 83 -17.36 -16.84 -16.24
CA VAL A 83 -16.32 -16.04 -15.56
C VAL A 83 -14.93 -16.37 -16.09
N ILE A 84 -14.58 -17.65 -16.20
CA ILE A 84 -13.28 -18.09 -16.76
C ILE A 84 -13.12 -17.56 -18.19
N ARG A 85 -14.17 -17.63 -19.02
CA ARG A 85 -14.16 -17.09 -20.38
C ARG A 85 -13.93 -15.57 -20.39
N GLY A 86 -14.65 -14.81 -19.57
CA GLY A 86 -14.48 -13.37 -19.44
C GLY A 86 -13.08 -12.97 -18.99
N ARG A 87 -12.53 -13.67 -17.98
CA ARG A 87 -11.17 -13.48 -17.49
C ARG A 87 -10.11 -13.79 -18.54
N ASN A 88 -10.25 -14.90 -19.27
CA ASN A 88 -9.37 -15.26 -20.38
C ASN A 88 -9.40 -14.20 -21.50
N LEU A 89 -10.58 -13.63 -21.76
CA LEU A 89 -10.73 -12.55 -22.73
C LEU A 89 -9.99 -11.28 -22.29
N LEU A 90 -10.15 -10.85 -21.03
CA LEU A 90 -9.40 -9.72 -20.47
C LEU A 90 -7.90 -9.96 -20.52
N LYS A 91 -7.46 -11.16 -20.12
CA LYS A 91 -6.06 -11.57 -20.17
C LYS A 91 -5.50 -11.41 -21.58
N LYS A 92 -6.16 -12.02 -22.57
CA LYS A 92 -5.66 -12.07 -23.95
C LYS A 92 -5.74 -10.73 -24.67
N GLN A 93 -6.85 -10.02 -24.54
CA GLN A 93 -7.10 -8.83 -25.34
C GLN A 93 -6.56 -7.55 -24.72
N ILE A 94 -6.51 -7.45 -23.39
CA ILE A 94 -6.03 -6.25 -22.70
C ILE A 94 -4.76 -6.56 -21.91
N LEU A 95 -4.86 -7.31 -20.81
CA LEU A 95 -3.81 -7.35 -19.76
C LEU A 95 -2.46 -7.88 -20.23
N CYS A 96 -2.45 -8.95 -21.03
CA CYS A 96 -1.23 -9.56 -21.58
C CYS A 96 -1.04 -9.27 -23.08
N ASN A 97 -1.84 -8.38 -23.66
CA ASN A 97 -1.67 -7.98 -25.05
C ASN A 97 -0.46 -7.04 -25.18
N ALA A 98 0.53 -7.41 -25.99
CA ALA A 98 1.77 -6.67 -26.18
C ALA A 98 1.57 -5.33 -26.92
N ASN A 99 0.47 -5.18 -27.67
CA ASN A 99 0.15 -3.94 -28.39
C ASN A 99 -0.27 -2.81 -27.46
N TYR A 100 -0.54 -3.10 -26.18
CA TYR A 100 -1.05 -2.12 -25.24
C TYR A 100 -0.10 -1.93 -24.05
N GLN A 101 0.12 -0.67 -23.69
CA GLN A 101 0.76 -0.28 -22.44
C GLN A 101 -0.31 0.15 -21.43
N LYS A 102 -0.19 -0.34 -20.20
CA LYS A 102 -1.24 -0.19 -19.18
C LYS A 102 -0.75 0.79 -18.13
N TYR A 103 -1.48 1.87 -17.89
CA TYR A 103 -1.05 2.96 -17.02
C TYR A 103 -1.97 3.07 -15.82
N ALA A 104 -1.41 3.12 -14.61
CA ALA A 104 -2.18 3.38 -13.40
C ALA A 104 -1.33 4.09 -12.35
N PHE A 105 -1.97 4.84 -11.46
CA PHE A 105 -1.26 5.54 -10.38
C PHE A 105 -0.71 4.57 -9.32
N GLN A 106 -1.43 3.50 -8.99
CA GLN A 106 -0.99 2.48 -8.01
C GLN A 106 -1.00 1.10 -8.67
N MET A 107 -0.13 0.92 -9.66
CA MET A 107 -0.19 -0.27 -10.51
C MET A 107 0.20 -1.54 -9.74
N ASP A 108 1.13 -1.43 -8.78
CA ASP A 108 1.47 -2.50 -7.83
C ASP A 108 0.24 -3.10 -7.15
N ARG A 109 -0.62 -2.22 -6.60
CA ARG A 109 -1.84 -2.62 -5.91
C ARG A 109 -2.84 -3.32 -6.82
N ILE A 110 -3.00 -2.81 -8.05
CA ILE A 110 -3.94 -3.38 -9.03
C ILE A 110 -3.44 -4.75 -9.49
N VAL A 111 -2.15 -4.86 -9.81
CA VAL A 111 -1.51 -6.10 -10.27
C VAL A 111 -1.63 -7.22 -9.24
N VAL A 112 -1.37 -6.92 -7.97
CA VAL A 112 -1.53 -7.87 -6.87
C VAL A 112 -2.97 -8.35 -6.74
N ALA A 113 -3.93 -7.43 -6.81
CA ALA A 113 -5.34 -7.75 -6.70
C ALA A 113 -5.85 -8.58 -7.90
N LEU A 114 -5.39 -8.27 -9.12
CA LEU A 114 -5.65 -9.09 -10.31
C LEU A 114 -5.16 -10.53 -10.12
N TYR A 115 -3.98 -10.72 -9.53
CA TYR A 115 -3.45 -12.06 -9.28
C TYR A 115 -4.26 -12.79 -8.19
N LEU A 116 -4.43 -12.21 -7.00
CA LEU A 116 -5.11 -12.87 -5.88
C LEU A 116 -6.59 -13.12 -6.13
N ASP A 117 -7.30 -12.10 -6.60
CA ASP A 117 -8.77 -12.14 -6.65
C ASP A 117 -9.27 -12.70 -7.99
N MET A 118 -8.46 -12.61 -9.06
CA MET A 118 -8.87 -13.04 -10.41
C MET A 118 -8.01 -14.14 -11.02
N ALA A 119 -6.88 -14.53 -10.42
CA ALA A 119 -5.86 -15.38 -11.05
C ALA A 119 -5.39 -14.82 -12.42
N LEU A 120 -5.36 -13.49 -12.55
CA LEU A 120 -4.96 -12.79 -13.77
C LEU A 120 -3.53 -12.27 -13.68
N ARG A 121 -2.83 -12.40 -14.79
CA ARG A 121 -1.49 -11.84 -15.03
C ARG A 121 -1.61 -10.62 -15.92
N ILE A 122 -0.62 -9.74 -15.84
CA ILE A 122 -0.54 -8.51 -16.62
C ILE A 122 0.90 -8.31 -17.11
N ASP A 123 1.02 -7.81 -18.34
CA ASP A 123 2.30 -7.48 -18.96
C ASP A 123 2.30 -6.04 -19.47
N SER A 124 3.49 -5.45 -19.54
CA SER A 124 3.72 -4.06 -19.99
C SER A 124 2.92 -3.02 -19.21
N ALA A 125 2.82 -3.22 -17.89
CA ALA A 125 2.14 -2.30 -17.00
C ALA A 125 3.10 -1.25 -16.43
N ILE A 126 2.65 -0.01 -16.31
CA ILE A 126 3.43 1.14 -15.87
C ILE A 126 2.76 1.73 -14.64
N ASP A 127 3.55 1.81 -13.57
CA ASP A 127 3.20 2.55 -12.37
C ASP A 127 3.54 4.03 -12.55
N MET A 128 2.52 4.87 -12.75
CA MET A 128 2.72 6.27 -13.11
C MET A 128 3.30 7.11 -11.97
N LEU A 129 3.03 6.76 -10.71
CA LEU A 129 3.60 7.47 -9.56
C LEU A 129 5.12 7.27 -9.44
N SER A 130 5.70 6.33 -10.17
CA SER A 130 7.14 6.12 -10.23
C SER A 130 7.92 7.26 -10.89
N VAL A 131 7.25 8.20 -11.59
CA VAL A 131 7.92 9.41 -12.14
C VAL A 131 8.34 10.41 -11.06
N SER A 132 7.88 10.22 -9.83
CA SER A 132 8.11 11.11 -8.69
C SER A 132 8.67 10.32 -7.49
N PRO A 133 9.88 9.74 -7.60
CA PRO A 133 10.41 8.84 -6.57
C PRO A 133 10.72 9.52 -5.23
N LEU A 134 10.87 10.85 -5.23
CA LEU A 134 11.14 11.65 -4.02
C LEU A 134 9.87 12.04 -3.26
N ASP A 135 8.71 11.97 -3.90
CA ASP A 135 7.43 12.31 -3.28
C ASP A 135 6.81 11.09 -2.58
N ASP A 136 6.06 11.33 -1.51
CA ASP A 136 5.16 10.31 -0.99
C ASP A 136 4.14 9.95 -2.09
N ARG A 137 4.09 8.69 -2.50
CA ARG A 137 3.17 8.16 -3.52
C ARG A 137 1.70 8.46 -3.20
N ARG A 138 1.36 8.60 -1.93
CA ARG A 138 0.01 8.95 -1.47
C ARG A 138 -0.20 10.45 -1.36
N SER A 139 0.76 11.28 -1.73
CA SER A 139 0.63 12.73 -1.70
C SER A 139 -0.13 13.26 -2.92
N PRO A 140 -0.85 14.39 -2.79
CA PRO A 140 -1.38 15.10 -3.94
C PRO A 140 -0.30 15.51 -4.94
N GLN A 141 0.92 15.83 -4.46
CA GLN A 141 2.01 16.27 -5.32
C GLN A 141 2.47 15.17 -6.29
N ALA A 142 2.63 13.94 -5.80
CA ALA A 142 3.01 12.80 -6.63
C ALA A 142 1.99 12.58 -7.77
N LEU A 143 0.70 12.69 -7.46
CA LEU A 143 -0.39 12.60 -8.45
C LEU A 143 -0.35 13.75 -9.47
N MET A 144 -0.17 15.00 -9.00
CA MET A 144 -0.05 16.15 -9.89
C MET A 144 1.14 15.99 -10.84
N ASN A 145 2.30 15.59 -10.31
CA ASN A 145 3.52 15.35 -11.09
C ASN A 145 3.34 14.21 -12.11
N ALA A 146 2.60 13.16 -11.75
CA ALA A 146 2.27 12.05 -12.64
C ALA A 146 1.21 12.39 -13.70
N MET A 147 0.46 13.47 -13.55
CA MET A 147 -0.58 13.90 -14.49
C MET A 147 -0.18 15.12 -15.34
N GLY A 148 1.08 15.56 -15.29
CA GLY A 148 1.58 16.68 -16.10
C GLY A 148 1.66 18.02 -15.38
N GLY A 149 1.51 18.06 -14.05
CA GLY A 149 1.78 19.24 -13.23
C GLY A 149 0.61 20.21 -13.02
N GLU A 150 0.87 21.28 -12.28
CA GLU A 150 -0.17 22.23 -11.84
C GLU A 150 -0.73 23.11 -12.97
N SER A 151 0.08 23.41 -13.99
CA SER A 151 -0.34 24.15 -15.18
C SER A 151 -1.41 23.39 -15.97
N THR A 152 -1.36 22.06 -15.95
CA THR A 152 -2.20 21.17 -16.76
C THR A 152 -3.53 20.82 -16.08
N LEU A 153 -3.59 20.91 -14.75
CA LEU A 153 -4.64 20.32 -13.93
C LEU A 153 -5.37 21.34 -13.05
N HIS A 154 -6.59 20.99 -12.66
CA HIS A 154 -7.30 21.64 -11.57
C HIS A 154 -7.03 20.90 -10.25
N GLN A 155 -6.14 21.45 -9.42
CA GLN A 155 -5.67 20.80 -8.18
C GLN A 155 -6.81 20.43 -7.21
N SER A 156 -7.85 21.26 -7.12
CA SER A 156 -9.05 20.99 -6.29
C SER A 156 -9.79 19.74 -6.77
N ASN A 157 -9.94 19.55 -8.08
CA ASN A 157 -10.65 18.42 -8.66
C ASN A 157 -9.83 17.13 -8.55
N VAL A 158 -8.50 17.21 -8.69
CA VAL A 158 -7.60 16.08 -8.38
C VAL A 158 -7.75 15.67 -6.91
N LYS A 159 -7.74 16.64 -5.99
CA LYS A 159 -7.93 16.36 -4.57
C LYS A 159 -9.30 15.72 -4.30
N ALA A 160 -10.36 16.22 -4.94
CA ALA A 160 -11.69 15.64 -4.82
C ALA A 160 -11.71 14.19 -5.32
N LEU A 161 -11.23 13.91 -6.53
CA LEU A 161 -11.31 12.58 -7.15
C LEU A 161 -10.50 11.51 -6.39
N PHE A 162 -9.31 11.85 -5.89
CA PHE A 162 -8.40 10.87 -5.29
C PHE A 162 -8.45 10.81 -3.76
N PHE A 163 -8.94 11.86 -3.08
CA PHE A 163 -8.84 11.96 -1.62
C PHE A 163 -10.16 12.21 -0.88
N SER A 164 -11.25 12.59 -1.57
CA SER A 164 -12.53 12.86 -0.88
C SER A 164 -13.27 11.59 -0.44
N ASN A 165 -12.92 10.43 -1.00
CA ASN A 165 -13.64 9.17 -0.86
C ASN A 165 -13.22 8.29 0.33
N GLN A 166 -12.53 8.80 1.36
CA GLN A 166 -12.11 7.96 2.50
C GLN A 166 -13.28 7.28 3.26
N SER A 167 -14.51 7.76 3.07
CA SER A 167 -15.70 7.23 3.73
C SER A 167 -16.77 6.67 2.78
N ARG A 168 -16.61 6.79 1.46
CA ARG A 168 -17.60 6.34 0.47
C ARG A 168 -16.98 5.36 -0.52
N PRO A 169 -17.69 4.27 -0.89
CA PRO A 169 -17.22 3.41 -1.97
C PRO A 169 -17.11 4.25 -3.25
N ALA A 170 -16.00 4.10 -3.98
CA ALA A 170 -15.77 4.81 -5.23
C ALA A 170 -16.90 4.52 -6.21
N SER A 171 -17.50 5.57 -6.78
CA SER A 171 -18.52 5.39 -7.81
C SER A 171 -17.89 4.86 -9.10
N ASN A 172 -18.68 4.25 -9.98
CA ASN A 172 -18.18 3.83 -11.29
C ASN A 172 -17.68 5.05 -12.10
N SER A 173 -18.29 6.22 -11.91
CA SER A 173 -17.84 7.48 -12.53
C SER A 173 -16.45 7.89 -12.03
N ASP A 174 -16.20 7.84 -10.72
CA ASP A 174 -14.87 8.14 -10.16
C ASP A 174 -13.82 7.17 -10.70
N LEU A 175 -14.17 5.88 -10.77
CA LEU A 175 -13.30 4.84 -11.28
C LEU A 175 -12.92 5.11 -12.74
N VAL A 176 -13.91 5.39 -13.59
CA VAL A 176 -13.71 5.76 -14.99
C VAL A 176 -12.87 7.01 -15.12
N GLN A 177 -13.13 8.05 -14.33
CA GLN A 177 -12.34 9.29 -14.35
C GLN A 177 -10.89 9.05 -13.95
N GLN A 178 -10.61 8.17 -12.98
CA GLN A 178 -9.24 7.81 -12.60
C GLN A 178 -8.52 7.04 -13.70
N ALA A 179 -9.18 6.07 -14.33
CA ALA A 179 -8.62 5.33 -15.46
C ALA A 179 -8.37 6.25 -16.65
N TRP A 180 -9.33 7.11 -16.98
CA TRP A 180 -9.18 8.10 -18.04
C TRP A 180 -8.05 9.08 -17.74
N ALA A 181 -7.93 9.57 -16.52
CA ALA A 181 -6.83 10.46 -16.13
C ALA A 181 -5.46 9.81 -16.33
N ALA A 182 -5.34 8.52 -16.03
CA ALA A 182 -4.13 7.74 -16.30
C ALA A 182 -3.83 7.64 -17.81
N CYS A 183 -4.85 7.38 -18.64
CA CYS A 183 -4.73 7.35 -20.10
C CYS A 183 -4.33 8.72 -20.67
N GLN A 184 -5.01 9.79 -20.27
CA GLN A 184 -4.73 11.16 -20.72
C GLN A 184 -3.33 11.61 -20.37
N ALA A 185 -2.90 11.38 -19.13
CA ALA A 185 -1.55 11.71 -18.71
C ALA A 185 -0.50 10.93 -19.52
N ALA A 186 -0.77 9.67 -19.89
CA ALA A 186 0.14 8.86 -20.69
C ALA A 186 0.33 9.37 -22.12
N ILE A 187 -0.68 10.02 -22.71
CA ILE A 187 -0.62 10.57 -24.07
C ILE A 187 -0.08 12.00 -24.13
N LEU A 188 0.08 12.68 -22.99
CA LEU A 188 0.73 14.00 -22.96
C LEU A 188 2.18 13.87 -23.44
N PRO A 189 2.63 14.63 -24.46
CA PRO A 189 3.95 14.43 -25.07
C PRO A 189 5.11 14.45 -24.07
N HIS A 190 5.11 15.43 -23.15
CA HIS A 190 6.16 15.57 -22.13
C HIS A 190 6.12 14.46 -21.06
N MET A 191 4.97 13.85 -20.81
CA MET A 191 4.84 12.74 -19.85
C MET A 191 5.13 11.40 -20.51
N ALA A 192 4.76 11.21 -21.78
CA ALA A 192 5.04 9.99 -22.53
C ALA A 192 6.53 9.64 -22.50
N VAL A 193 7.42 10.64 -22.68
CA VAL A 193 8.88 10.45 -22.57
C VAL A 193 9.29 9.98 -21.18
N ARG A 194 8.72 10.58 -20.12
CA ARG A 194 9.02 10.20 -18.73
C ARG A 194 8.55 8.79 -18.40
N PHE A 195 7.36 8.41 -18.86
CA PHE A 195 6.85 7.05 -18.68
C PHE A 195 7.62 6.02 -19.50
N HIS A 196 8.12 6.41 -20.68
CA HIS A 196 8.93 5.53 -21.50
C HIS A 196 10.25 5.14 -20.80
N ALA A 197 10.80 6.00 -19.95
CA ALA A 197 11.99 5.70 -19.16
C ALA A 197 11.74 4.73 -17.97
N LEU A 198 10.48 4.50 -17.58
CA LEU A 198 10.15 3.67 -16.43
C LEU A 198 10.22 2.18 -16.76
N ARG A 199 10.69 1.35 -15.83
CA ARG A 199 10.59 -0.10 -15.98
C ARG A 199 9.16 -0.59 -15.84
N ARG A 200 8.79 -1.54 -16.69
CA ARG A 200 7.45 -2.13 -16.74
C ARG A 200 7.31 -3.24 -15.71
N ILE A 201 6.13 -3.33 -15.11
CA ILE A 201 5.70 -4.48 -14.31
C ILE A 201 5.32 -5.60 -15.27
N ARG A 202 5.88 -6.79 -15.03
CA ARG A 202 5.63 -8.01 -15.81
C ARG A 202 5.38 -9.16 -14.84
N THR A 203 4.13 -9.55 -14.64
CA THR A 203 3.84 -10.64 -13.68
C THR A 203 3.87 -12.02 -14.30
N ASN A 204 3.83 -12.12 -15.63
CA ASN A 204 3.92 -13.38 -16.36
C ASN A 204 5.27 -14.10 -16.16
N ILE A 205 6.34 -13.36 -15.85
CA ILE A 205 7.68 -13.94 -15.63
C ILE A 205 7.96 -14.32 -14.17
N ILE A 206 7.05 -13.99 -13.25
CA ILE A 206 7.23 -14.27 -11.82
C ILE A 206 6.49 -15.58 -11.47
N PRO A 207 7.16 -16.60 -10.92
CA PRO A 207 6.56 -17.88 -10.56
C PRO A 207 5.31 -17.73 -9.67
N ASP A 208 4.38 -18.67 -9.76
CA ASP A 208 3.10 -18.64 -9.03
C ASP A 208 3.31 -18.58 -7.50
N GLU A 209 4.26 -19.37 -6.97
CA GLU A 209 4.58 -19.40 -5.54
C GLU A 209 5.10 -18.04 -5.05
N HIS A 210 6.00 -17.44 -5.82
CA HIS A 210 6.58 -16.13 -5.53
C HIS A 210 5.52 -15.03 -5.58
N MET A 211 4.61 -15.12 -6.56
CA MET A 211 3.52 -14.15 -6.70
C MET A 211 2.46 -14.33 -5.63
N SER A 212 2.18 -15.56 -5.20
CA SER A 212 1.35 -15.84 -4.03
C SER A 212 1.91 -15.15 -2.78
N ALA A 213 3.21 -15.32 -2.52
CA ALA A 213 3.89 -14.67 -1.39
C ALA A 213 3.83 -13.13 -1.47
N LEU A 214 4.26 -12.54 -2.59
CA LEU A 214 4.26 -11.07 -2.78
C LEU A 214 2.86 -10.50 -2.62
N SER A 215 1.87 -11.16 -3.22
CA SER A 215 0.51 -10.67 -3.21
C SER A 215 -0.10 -10.75 -1.83
N LYS A 216 0.16 -11.84 -1.09
CA LYS A 216 -0.24 -11.97 0.31
C LYS A 216 0.37 -10.86 1.19
N ILE A 217 1.68 -10.62 1.09
CA ILE A 217 2.36 -9.56 1.86
C ILE A 217 1.75 -8.19 1.57
N CYS A 218 1.46 -7.90 0.29
CA CYS A 218 0.82 -6.66 -0.11
C CYS A 218 -0.60 -6.54 0.46
N ARG A 219 -1.43 -7.58 0.28
CA ARG A 219 -2.83 -7.63 0.76
C ARG A 219 -2.92 -7.50 2.28
N ASP A 220 -2.06 -8.18 3.03
CA ASP A 220 -1.99 -8.09 4.49
C ASP A 220 -1.59 -6.66 4.92
N GLY A 221 -0.64 -6.05 4.20
CA GLY A 221 -0.25 -4.66 4.41
C GLY A 221 -1.40 -3.66 4.18
N GLU A 222 -2.16 -3.84 3.11
CA GLU A 222 -3.36 -3.05 2.81
C GLU A 222 -4.46 -3.26 3.85
N LEU A 223 -4.69 -4.50 4.28
CA LEU A 223 -5.68 -4.83 5.30
C LEU A 223 -5.33 -4.14 6.62
N LEU A 224 -4.08 -4.26 7.08
CA LEU A 224 -3.60 -3.59 8.28
C LEU A 224 -3.74 -2.07 8.18
N ASP A 225 -3.42 -1.49 7.02
CA ASP A 225 -3.63 -0.06 6.78
C ASP A 225 -5.11 0.30 6.80
N SER A 226 -6.00 -0.52 6.23
CA SER A 226 -7.46 -0.30 6.23
C SER A 226 -8.08 -0.36 7.63
N LEU A 227 -7.50 -1.15 8.53
CA LEU A 227 -7.94 -1.30 9.92
C LEU A 227 -7.43 -0.17 10.83
N LYS A 228 -6.58 0.73 10.34
CA LYS A 228 -6.11 1.87 11.14
C LYS A 228 -7.30 2.76 11.54
N PRO A 229 -7.40 3.16 12.82
CA PRO A 229 -8.51 3.96 13.30
C PRO A 229 -8.51 5.34 12.64
N LEU A 230 -9.70 5.82 12.25
CA LEU A 230 -9.92 7.18 11.73
C LEU A 230 -9.98 8.23 12.86
N SER A 231 -10.09 7.79 14.11
CA SER A 231 -10.11 8.66 15.28
C SER A 231 -9.40 7.96 16.44
N VAL A 232 -8.45 8.65 17.06
CA VAL A 232 -7.70 8.15 18.23
C VAL A 232 -7.82 9.17 19.35
N LYS A 233 -8.29 8.73 20.52
CA LYS A 233 -8.21 9.53 21.74
C LYS A 233 -6.76 9.53 22.23
N ASN A 234 -6.14 10.71 22.26
CA ASN A 234 -4.79 10.86 22.78
C ASN A 234 -4.86 10.99 24.30
N ASP A 235 -4.01 10.27 25.01
CA ASP A 235 -3.92 10.33 26.47
C ASP A 235 -2.90 11.40 26.84
N VAL A 236 -3.38 12.59 27.19
CA VAL A 236 -2.57 13.80 27.36
C VAL A 236 -2.44 14.15 28.84
N MET A 237 -1.26 14.62 29.24
CA MET A 237 -1.01 15.15 30.57
C MET A 237 -1.81 16.43 30.82
N PRO A 238 -2.14 16.76 32.08
CA PRO A 238 -2.87 17.99 32.41
C PRO A 238 -2.04 19.25 32.10
N ASP A 239 -0.71 19.13 32.08
CA ASP A 239 0.20 20.24 31.84
C ASP A 239 0.19 20.59 30.35
N ILE A 240 -0.37 21.75 30.04
CA ILE A 240 -0.54 22.26 28.69
C ILE A 240 0.04 23.66 28.64
N THR A 241 0.98 23.89 27.71
CA THR A 241 1.57 25.21 27.54
C THR A 241 1.07 25.86 26.27
N VAL A 242 0.59 27.10 26.38
CA VAL A 242 0.14 27.91 25.25
C VAL A 242 1.17 29.00 25.01
N LYS A 243 1.75 29.06 23.82
CA LYS A 243 2.69 30.11 23.41
C LYS A 243 2.36 30.57 22.00
N MET A 244 2.07 31.86 21.81
CA MET A 244 1.90 32.50 20.50
C MET A 244 0.97 31.72 19.53
N GLY A 245 -0.20 31.29 20.01
CA GLY A 245 -1.17 30.54 19.19
C GLY A 245 -0.84 29.06 18.97
N ASN A 246 0.27 28.57 19.52
CA ASN A 246 0.65 27.16 19.52
C ASN A 246 0.41 26.52 20.89
N LEU A 247 -0.05 25.28 20.87
CA LEU A 247 -0.34 24.47 22.04
C LEU A 247 0.66 23.33 22.13
N THR A 248 1.42 23.25 23.22
CA THR A 248 2.31 22.10 23.47
C THR A 248 1.61 21.14 24.39
N LEU A 249 1.54 19.88 23.96
CA LEU A 249 0.89 18.78 24.66
C LEU A 249 1.89 17.64 24.85
N THR A 250 1.85 17.02 26.02
CA THR A 250 2.65 15.82 26.31
C THR A 250 1.72 14.63 26.51
N CYS A 251 1.90 13.57 25.72
CA CYS A 251 1.12 12.35 25.86
C CYS A 251 1.69 11.47 26.98
N ARG A 252 0.82 10.91 27.83
CA ARG A 252 1.20 9.99 28.90
C ARG A 252 1.80 8.70 28.33
N ARG A 253 1.11 8.10 27.36
CA ARG A 253 1.47 6.81 26.76
C ARG A 253 2.01 6.99 25.34
N TYR A 254 3.08 6.26 25.03
CA TYR A 254 3.69 6.29 23.69
C TYR A 254 2.78 5.78 22.55
N PRO A 255 1.92 4.77 22.75
CA PRO A 255 0.98 4.30 21.71
C PRO A 255 -0.09 5.32 21.32
N THR A 256 -0.52 6.18 22.25
CA THR A 256 -1.53 7.22 22.01
C THR A 256 -0.91 8.60 21.76
N ARG A 257 0.38 8.63 21.43
CA ARG A 257 1.08 9.87 21.12
C ARG A 257 0.53 10.51 19.85
N ILE A 258 0.52 11.84 19.84
CA ILE A 258 0.28 12.61 18.63
C ILE A 258 1.48 12.43 17.70
N ARG A 259 1.19 12.14 16.42
CA ARG A 259 2.20 12.04 15.36
C ARG A 259 2.18 13.30 14.50
N ARG A 260 3.27 13.55 13.77
CA ARG A 260 3.32 14.66 12.80
C ARG A 260 2.14 14.54 11.86
N SER A 261 1.32 15.59 11.79
CA SER A 261 0.09 15.54 11.00
C SER A 261 0.41 15.48 9.52
N THR A 262 -0.19 14.51 8.82
CA THR A 262 -0.25 14.54 7.36
C THR A 262 -1.34 15.50 6.90
N HIS A 263 -1.46 15.72 5.59
CA HIS A 263 -2.51 16.57 5.01
C HIS A 263 -3.93 16.13 5.40
N HIS A 264 -4.12 14.86 5.76
CA HIS A 264 -5.41 14.25 6.10
C HIS A 264 -5.67 14.11 7.59
N GLN A 265 -4.73 14.52 8.45
CA GLN A 265 -4.91 14.47 9.90
C GLN A 265 -5.13 15.86 10.49
N SER A 266 -6.06 15.91 11.44
CA SER A 266 -6.36 17.09 12.25
C SER A 266 -6.45 16.68 13.72
N ILE A 267 -6.22 17.64 14.60
CA ILE A 267 -6.29 17.43 16.04
C ILE A 267 -7.46 18.24 16.54
N GLN A 268 -8.41 17.56 17.18
CA GLN A 268 -9.55 18.16 17.83
C GLN A 268 -9.31 18.19 19.33
N ILE A 269 -9.40 19.37 19.92
CA ILE A 269 -9.27 19.63 21.34
C ILE A 269 -10.64 20.06 21.85
N GLU A 270 -11.15 19.38 22.86
CA GLU A 270 -12.40 19.73 23.54
C GLU A 270 -12.06 20.29 24.92
N THR A 271 -12.56 21.48 25.24
CA THR A 271 -12.40 22.11 26.56
C THR A 271 -13.49 21.64 27.52
N ARG A 272 -13.30 21.83 28.83
CA ARG A 272 -14.36 21.52 29.83
C ARG A 272 -15.64 22.34 29.63
N LYS A 273 -15.54 23.52 29.03
CA LYS A 273 -16.69 24.37 28.63
C LYS A 273 -17.40 23.89 27.36
N GLY A 274 -16.97 22.76 26.78
CA GLY A 274 -17.58 22.18 25.57
C GLY A 274 -17.11 22.80 24.25
N VAL A 275 -16.17 23.76 24.28
CA VAL A 275 -15.63 24.38 23.07
C VAL A 275 -14.72 23.39 22.35
N LYS A 276 -14.95 23.23 21.04
CA LYS A 276 -14.13 22.36 20.17
C LYS A 276 -13.21 23.22 19.31
N VAL A 277 -11.92 22.98 19.45
CA VAL A 277 -10.88 23.69 18.71
C VAL A 277 -10.18 22.70 17.79
N GLN A 278 -9.93 23.11 16.55
CA GLN A 278 -9.15 22.31 15.60
C GLN A 278 -7.75 22.88 15.41
N GLY A 279 -6.78 21.97 15.30
CA GLY A 279 -5.40 22.29 15.01
C GLY A 279 -4.69 21.20 14.22
N ARG A 280 -3.39 21.37 14.00
CA ARG A 280 -2.51 20.39 13.37
C ARG A 280 -1.19 20.30 14.12
N ALA A 281 -0.61 19.11 14.22
CA ALA A 281 0.72 18.96 14.78
C ALA A 281 1.75 19.53 13.81
N ILE A 282 2.43 20.59 14.23
CA ILE A 282 3.50 21.26 13.49
C ILE A 282 4.83 20.57 13.80
N HIS A 283 5.08 20.30 15.09
CA HIS A 283 6.30 19.67 15.56
C HIS A 283 5.97 18.53 16.52
N VAL A 284 6.72 17.44 16.47
CA VAL A 284 6.55 16.28 17.35
C VAL A 284 7.91 15.72 17.71
N ARG A 285 8.18 15.58 19.01
CA ARG A 285 9.41 14.96 19.54
C ARG A 285 9.06 13.99 20.66
N GLY A 286 9.29 12.70 20.42
CA GLY A 286 8.99 11.66 21.41
C GLY A 286 7.50 11.62 21.76
N ARG A 287 7.15 12.01 22.99
CA ARG A 287 5.75 12.09 23.49
C ARG A 287 5.18 13.52 23.46
N GLU A 288 6.00 14.51 23.15
CA GLU A 288 5.62 15.91 23.09
C GLU A 288 5.21 16.29 21.66
N ALA A 289 4.14 17.07 21.53
CA ALA A 289 3.66 17.58 20.27
C ALA A 289 3.25 19.06 20.39
N GLN A 290 3.68 19.86 19.43
CA GLN A 290 3.28 21.24 19.26
C GLN A 290 2.19 21.34 18.20
N ILE A 291 1.04 21.87 18.59
CA ILE A 291 -0.16 21.96 17.77
C ILE A 291 -0.39 23.42 17.38
N GLY A 292 -0.41 23.69 16.08
CA GLY A 292 -0.89 24.97 15.55
C GLY A 292 -2.40 24.98 15.56
N ILE A 293 -2.98 25.91 16.31
CA ILE A 293 -4.44 26.04 16.44
C ILE A 293 -4.98 26.97 15.36
N ARG A 294 -6.14 26.62 14.79
CA ARG A 294 -6.95 27.54 13.98
C ARG A 294 -7.95 28.25 14.91
N GLY A 295 -7.62 29.47 15.34
CA GLY A 295 -8.47 30.29 16.23
C GLY A 295 -7.79 30.62 17.56
N SER A 296 -8.54 31.25 18.48
CA SER A 296 -8.04 31.58 19.82
C SER A 296 -8.37 30.47 20.83
N PHE A 297 -7.35 29.97 21.51
CA PHE A 297 -7.50 29.08 22.65
C PHE A 297 -7.29 29.91 23.93
N ARG A 298 -8.36 30.16 24.69
CA ARG A 298 -8.35 31.08 25.85
C ARG A 298 -7.84 30.44 27.16
N GLY A 299 -6.98 29.43 27.07
CA GLY A 299 -6.43 28.75 28.26
C GLY A 299 -7.44 27.94 29.06
N ASP A 300 -8.60 27.59 28.47
CA ASP A 300 -9.57 26.72 29.13
C ASP A 300 -8.98 25.33 29.35
N GLU A 301 -9.33 24.69 30.48
CA GLU A 301 -8.85 23.35 30.80
C GLU A 301 -9.31 22.33 29.73
N VAL A 302 -8.36 21.53 29.23
CA VAL A 302 -8.63 20.53 28.19
C VAL A 302 -9.30 19.31 28.80
N LYS A 303 -10.47 18.96 28.26
CA LYS A 303 -11.23 17.76 28.61
C LYS A 303 -10.76 16.55 27.82
N SER A 304 -10.54 16.72 26.51
CA SER A 304 -10.02 15.62 25.68
C SER A 304 -9.30 16.12 24.43
N VAL A 305 -8.36 15.31 23.94
CA VAL A 305 -7.66 15.54 22.68
C VAL A 305 -7.84 14.31 21.81
N ARG A 306 -8.28 14.51 20.56
CA ARG A 306 -8.47 13.45 19.58
C ARG A 306 -7.74 13.76 18.29
N THR A 307 -7.03 12.78 17.76
CA THR A 307 -6.48 12.85 16.41
C THR A 307 -7.54 12.29 15.46
N ILE A 308 -7.97 13.09 14.50
CA ILE A 308 -8.97 12.74 13.49
C ILE A 308 -8.26 12.60 12.14
N GLY A 309 -8.58 11.53 11.42
CA GLY A 309 -8.00 11.20 10.12
C GLY A 309 -7.05 10.00 10.22
N LYS A 310 -6.97 9.26 9.11
CA LYS A 310 -6.13 8.06 9.01
C LYS A 310 -4.64 8.41 9.21
N PRO A 311 -3.92 7.67 10.06
CA PRO A 311 -2.46 7.83 10.19
C PRO A 311 -1.73 7.62 8.87
N ALA A 312 -0.62 8.34 8.69
CA ALA A 312 0.34 8.07 7.63
C ALA A 312 0.85 6.63 7.69
N LEU A 313 1.42 6.17 6.59
CA LEU A 313 2.28 5.00 6.62
C LEU A 313 3.52 5.27 7.49
N THR A 314 3.94 4.25 8.21
CA THR A 314 5.25 4.18 8.86
C THR A 314 6.34 3.93 7.81
N CYS A 315 7.60 4.21 8.15
CA CYS A 315 8.71 4.00 7.22
C CYS A 315 8.83 2.53 6.76
N ALA A 316 8.52 1.58 7.64
CA ALA A 316 8.49 0.15 7.29
C ALA A 316 7.36 -0.17 6.29
N GLU A 317 6.19 0.41 6.45
CA GLU A 317 5.07 0.24 5.52
C GLU A 317 5.37 0.85 4.15
N VAL A 318 5.95 2.06 4.11
CA VAL A 318 6.42 2.69 2.85
C VAL A 318 7.49 1.84 2.18
N SER A 319 8.48 1.36 2.95
CA SER A 319 9.56 0.51 2.43
C SER A 319 9.01 -0.79 1.84
N ARG A 320 8.02 -1.40 2.49
CA ARG A 320 7.34 -2.59 1.97
C ARG A 320 6.69 -2.32 0.61
N GLU A 321 5.91 -1.24 0.47
CA GLU A 321 5.29 -0.88 -0.81
C GLU A 321 6.33 -0.69 -1.92
N LEU A 322 7.41 0.04 -1.63
CA LEU A 322 8.49 0.29 -2.59
C LEU A 322 9.23 -0.99 -3.00
N VAL A 323 9.57 -1.85 -2.04
CA VAL A 323 10.26 -3.12 -2.33
C VAL A 323 9.37 -4.05 -3.14
N ILE A 324 8.06 -4.11 -2.86
CA ILE A 324 7.11 -4.91 -3.66
C ILE A 324 7.05 -4.37 -5.08
N LEU A 325 6.88 -3.06 -5.27
CA LEU A 325 6.87 -2.44 -6.60
C LEU A 325 8.17 -2.71 -7.37
N ALA A 326 9.33 -2.53 -6.73
CA ALA A 326 10.63 -2.83 -7.34
C ALA A 326 10.74 -4.32 -7.72
N THR A 327 10.20 -5.22 -6.90
CA THR A 327 10.17 -6.66 -7.20
C THR A 327 9.27 -6.97 -8.40
N LEU A 328 8.08 -6.35 -8.48
CA LEU A 328 7.15 -6.49 -9.61
C LEU A 328 7.73 -5.96 -10.93
N LYS A 329 8.65 -5.00 -10.86
CA LYS A 329 9.43 -4.49 -12.01
C LYS A 329 10.67 -5.34 -12.33
N GLY A 330 11.05 -6.28 -11.47
CA GLY A 330 12.29 -7.04 -11.59
C GLY A 330 13.56 -6.23 -11.27
N GLU A 331 13.45 -5.22 -10.41
CA GLU A 331 14.54 -4.34 -9.95
C GLU A 331 15.08 -4.75 -8.56
N SER A 332 14.44 -5.72 -7.90
CA SER A 332 14.78 -6.17 -6.56
C SER A 332 15.24 -7.62 -6.56
N THR A 333 16.19 -7.94 -5.68
CA THR A 333 16.67 -9.30 -5.42
C THR A 333 15.85 -10.03 -4.34
N LEU A 334 14.76 -9.43 -3.84
CA LEU A 334 13.95 -9.96 -2.74
C LEU A 334 13.60 -11.44 -2.91
N LEU A 335 13.10 -11.85 -4.08
CA LEU A 335 12.66 -13.23 -4.34
C LEU A 335 13.80 -14.26 -4.31
N SER A 336 15.03 -13.81 -4.58
CA SER A 336 16.23 -14.65 -4.47
C SER A 336 16.84 -14.65 -3.07
N HIS A 337 16.41 -13.74 -2.20
CA HIS A 337 17.01 -13.54 -0.90
C HIS A 337 16.74 -14.75 0.02
N PRO A 338 17.77 -15.34 0.65
CA PRO A 338 17.63 -16.56 1.45
C PRO A 338 16.60 -16.45 2.59
N PHE A 339 16.57 -15.31 3.29
CA PHE A 339 15.57 -15.08 4.33
C PHE A 339 14.14 -14.96 3.78
N PHE A 340 13.96 -14.41 2.57
CA PHE A 340 12.64 -14.35 1.98
C PHE A 340 12.15 -15.75 1.66
N LYS A 341 13.01 -16.58 1.05
CA LYS A 341 12.71 -17.98 0.76
C LYS A 341 12.41 -18.78 2.02
N ALA A 342 13.25 -18.66 3.05
CA ALA A 342 13.05 -19.34 4.33
C ALA A 342 11.68 -19.05 4.97
N VAL A 343 11.18 -17.82 4.85
CA VAL A 343 9.91 -17.40 5.47
C VAL A 343 8.71 -17.71 4.58
N TRP A 344 8.81 -17.46 3.27
CA TRP A 344 7.66 -17.42 2.37
C TRP A 344 7.62 -18.54 1.34
N LEU A 345 8.75 -19.21 1.10
CA LEU A 345 8.93 -20.24 0.08
C LEU A 345 9.69 -21.44 0.68
N PRO A 346 9.14 -22.11 1.72
CA PRO A 346 9.86 -23.15 2.46
C PRO A 346 10.24 -24.37 1.62
N ASN A 347 9.60 -24.55 0.46
CA ASN A 347 9.91 -25.62 -0.48
C ASN A 347 11.05 -25.28 -1.45
N ASP A 348 11.43 -23.99 -1.56
CA ASP A 348 12.53 -23.58 -2.42
C ASP A 348 13.87 -24.03 -1.82
N SER A 349 14.80 -24.44 -2.68
CA SER A 349 16.19 -24.60 -2.25
C SER A 349 16.77 -23.25 -1.81
N ILE A 350 17.29 -23.22 -0.57
CA ILE A 350 17.89 -22.05 0.04
C ILE A 350 19.40 -22.22 0.00
N ARG A 351 20.09 -21.25 -0.61
CA ARG A 351 21.55 -21.15 -0.56
C ARG A 351 21.90 -19.93 0.27
N TRP A 352 22.43 -20.15 1.47
CA TRP A 352 22.92 -19.06 2.29
C TRP A 352 24.22 -18.51 1.70
N PRO A 353 24.50 -17.20 1.84
CA PRO A 353 25.80 -16.66 1.46
C PRO A 353 26.87 -17.37 2.28
N LYS A 354 27.97 -17.78 1.64
CA LYS A 354 29.11 -18.38 2.35
C LYS A 354 29.51 -17.43 3.47
N SER A 355 29.30 -17.85 4.72
CA SER A 355 29.95 -17.17 5.83
C SER A 355 31.43 -17.47 5.71
N GLY A 356 32.29 -16.46 5.85
CA GLY A 356 33.73 -16.67 5.90
C GLY A 356 34.04 -17.81 6.88
N ASP A 357 34.88 -18.74 6.44
CA ASP A 357 35.22 -19.92 7.21
C ASP A 357 35.74 -19.48 8.59
N THR A 358 35.20 -20.10 9.64
CA THR A 358 35.54 -19.90 11.06
C THR A 358 35.03 -18.62 11.74
N LYS A 359 33.71 -18.49 11.91
CA LYS A 359 33.21 -17.71 13.06
C LYS A 359 33.40 -18.56 14.32
N PRO A 360 34.18 -18.10 15.32
CA PRO A 360 34.30 -18.82 16.57
C PRO A 360 32.93 -19.01 17.22
N LYS A 361 32.71 -20.15 17.89
CA LYS A 361 31.49 -20.38 18.65
C LYS A 361 31.36 -19.26 19.68
N ILE A 362 30.28 -18.49 19.61
CA ILE A 362 30.02 -17.43 20.58
C ILE A 362 29.61 -18.10 21.89
N PRO A 363 30.38 -17.96 22.98
CA PRO A 363 30.00 -18.52 24.27
C PRO A 363 28.79 -17.76 24.83
N ILE A 364 27.92 -18.45 25.57
CA ILE A 364 26.81 -17.80 26.25
C ILE A 364 27.36 -17.01 27.44
N HIS A 365 27.32 -15.68 27.36
CA HIS A 365 27.77 -14.79 28.43
C HIS A 365 26.61 -13.93 28.92
N CYS A 366 26.04 -14.31 30.07
CA CYS A 366 24.82 -13.70 30.60
C CYS A 366 24.89 -13.54 32.13
N PRO A 367 25.79 -12.69 32.66
CA PRO A 367 25.96 -12.54 34.09
C PRO A 367 24.65 -12.06 34.75
N GLY A 368 24.22 -12.77 35.81
CA GLY A 368 23.05 -12.40 36.62
C GLY A 368 21.68 -12.78 36.05
N LEU A 369 21.62 -13.47 34.90
CA LEU A 369 20.36 -13.99 34.35
C LEU A 369 20.19 -15.48 34.70
N GLY A 370 19.17 -15.82 35.49
CA GLY A 370 18.75 -17.20 35.70
C GLY A 370 18.10 -17.77 34.44
N ILE A 371 18.90 -18.39 33.57
CA ILE A 371 18.43 -19.06 32.37
C ILE A 371 18.11 -20.53 32.67
N ASN A 372 16.97 -21.01 32.17
CA ASN A 372 16.63 -22.43 32.22
C ASN A 372 17.10 -23.17 30.96
N ILE A 373 17.02 -24.50 30.98
CA ILE A 373 17.50 -25.37 29.88
C ILE A 373 16.82 -25.05 28.53
N SER A 374 15.53 -24.69 28.51
CA SER A 374 14.84 -24.40 27.24
C SER A 374 15.26 -23.04 26.67
N GLN A 375 15.54 -22.08 27.53
CA GLN A 375 16.10 -20.77 27.16
C GLN A 375 17.53 -20.91 26.66
N GLU A 376 18.36 -21.70 27.35
CA GLU A 376 19.74 -22.00 26.94
C GLU A 376 19.79 -22.59 25.52
N ARG A 377 19.00 -23.63 25.24
CA ARG A 377 18.89 -24.21 23.89
C ARG A 377 18.47 -23.20 22.83
N ALA A 378 17.55 -22.30 23.17
CA ALA A 378 17.13 -21.24 22.26
C ALA A 378 18.26 -20.25 21.97
N ILE A 379 19.06 -19.90 22.99
CA ILE A 379 20.25 -19.04 22.84
C ILE A 379 21.30 -19.74 21.98
N GLU A 380 21.61 -21.02 22.25
CA GLU A 380 22.55 -21.81 21.46
C GLU A 380 22.17 -21.82 19.97
N LYS A 381 20.87 -21.94 19.68
CA LYS A 381 20.35 -21.88 18.32
C LYS A 381 20.52 -20.51 17.68
N ILE A 382 20.26 -19.42 18.41
CA ILE A 382 20.49 -18.06 17.90
C ILE A 382 21.97 -17.80 17.60
N LEU A 383 22.87 -18.31 18.45
CA LEU A 383 24.32 -18.11 18.34
C LEU A 383 25.02 -19.08 17.39
N SER A 384 24.29 -20.07 16.88
CA SER A 384 24.80 -21.10 15.98
C SER A 384 25.25 -20.51 14.64
N ALA A 385 26.42 -20.93 14.16
CA ALA A 385 26.90 -20.59 12.83
C ALA A 385 26.29 -21.48 11.72
N SER A 386 25.49 -22.48 12.10
CA SER A 386 24.88 -23.44 11.18
C SER A 386 23.87 -22.77 10.26
N ASP A 387 23.89 -23.16 8.98
CA ASP A 387 22.93 -22.70 7.99
C ASP A 387 21.49 -23.10 8.31
N ALA A 388 21.28 -24.19 9.06
CA ALA A 388 19.96 -24.60 9.54
C ALA A 388 19.39 -23.65 10.61
N ASP A 389 20.25 -22.90 11.30
CA ASP A 389 19.90 -22.05 12.43
C ASP A 389 19.92 -20.54 12.06
N ARG A 390 20.02 -20.20 10.76
CA ARG A 390 20.04 -18.79 10.27
C ARG A 390 18.76 -18.03 10.54
N LEU A 391 17.64 -18.76 10.64
CA LEU A 391 16.33 -18.23 10.97
C LEU A 391 15.73 -19.10 12.08
N VAL A 392 15.67 -18.56 13.30
CA VAL A 392 15.15 -19.26 14.47
C VAL A 392 13.82 -18.65 14.87
N LEU A 393 12.78 -19.50 14.97
CA LEU A 393 11.48 -19.10 15.51
C LEU A 393 11.35 -19.57 16.95
N ILE A 394 11.33 -18.62 17.89
CA ILE A 394 11.21 -18.91 19.32
C ILE A 394 9.76 -18.70 19.74
N GLN A 395 9.13 -19.76 20.24
CA GLN A 395 7.74 -19.75 20.70
C GLN A 395 7.65 -20.16 22.16
N GLY A 396 6.72 -19.54 22.88
CA GLY A 396 6.44 -19.88 24.27
C GLY A 396 5.32 -19.02 24.85
N PRO A 397 4.59 -19.52 25.88
CA PRO A 397 3.54 -18.76 26.58
C PRO A 397 4.01 -17.38 27.09
N PRO A 398 3.09 -16.44 27.37
CA PRO A 398 3.43 -15.21 28.09
C PRO A 398 4.18 -15.52 29.40
N GLY A 399 5.16 -14.69 29.77
CA GLY A 399 5.94 -14.86 31.01
C GLY A 399 7.12 -15.85 30.95
N THR A 400 7.29 -16.62 29.87
CA THR A 400 8.37 -17.63 29.74
C THR A 400 9.78 -17.09 29.48
N GLY A 401 9.98 -15.77 29.57
CA GLY A 401 11.30 -15.16 29.41
C GLY A 401 11.83 -15.13 27.96
N LYS A 402 10.97 -15.07 26.94
CA LYS A 402 11.41 -14.86 25.53
C LYS A 402 12.30 -13.62 25.37
N THR A 403 11.96 -12.54 26.07
CA THR A 403 12.79 -11.32 26.10
C THR A 403 14.14 -11.57 26.77
N THR A 404 14.17 -12.41 27.81
CA THR A 404 15.41 -12.84 28.47
C THR A 404 16.32 -13.58 27.50
N VAL A 405 15.77 -14.50 26.69
CA VAL A 405 16.52 -15.23 25.64
C VAL A 405 17.14 -14.27 24.62
N ILE A 406 16.36 -13.29 24.12
CA ILE A 406 16.88 -12.29 23.17
C ILE A 406 17.99 -11.45 23.82
N THR A 407 17.77 -11.00 25.05
CA THR A 407 18.75 -10.20 25.81
C THR A 407 20.04 -10.98 26.00
N ALA A 408 19.93 -12.23 26.45
CA ALA A 408 21.04 -13.13 26.66
C ALA A 408 21.88 -13.36 25.39
N ALA A 409 21.21 -13.63 24.26
CA ALA A 409 21.88 -13.81 22.98
C ALA A 409 22.60 -12.53 22.52
N VAL A 410 21.96 -11.35 22.64
CA VAL A 410 22.58 -10.08 22.26
C VAL A 410 23.78 -9.75 23.16
N THR A 411 23.67 -9.95 24.48
CA THR A 411 24.79 -9.75 25.40
C THR A 411 25.97 -10.65 25.04
N SER A 412 25.69 -11.92 24.71
CA SER A 412 26.71 -12.89 24.30
C SER A 412 27.40 -12.51 22.98
N ILE A 413 26.68 -11.85 22.05
CA ILE A 413 27.25 -11.37 20.78
C ILE A 413 28.15 -10.15 20.99
N LEU A 414 27.87 -9.33 22.01
CA LEU A 414 28.59 -8.09 22.30
C LEU A 414 29.78 -8.28 23.27
N SER A 415 29.79 -9.37 24.04
CA SER A 415 30.92 -9.80 24.86
C SER A 415 32.02 -10.43 24.02
#